data_AF-A0A258K4B8-F1
#
_entry.id   AF-A0A258K4B8-F1
#
_cell.length_a   1.000
_cell.length_b   1.000
_cell.length_c   1.000
_cell.angle_alpha   90.00
_cell.angle_beta   90.00
_cell.angle_gamma   90.00
#
_symmetry.space_group_name_H-M   'P 1'
#
loop_
_entity.id
_entity.type
_entity.pdbx_description
1 polymer ?
#
loop_
_entity_poly.entity_id
_entity_poly.type
_entity_poly.pdbx_seq_one_letter_code
_entity_poly.pdbx_strand_id
1 'polypeptide(L)'
;MTAALHARAALRRARSLQILLLAAFWLAGDVIVRSLALPVPGGVVGMVILLGLLALGWLDLRSVRLGAYWLLAEMLLFFVPAVIAVIDHQEFLSPLGLKIGFVILAGTMMVMMTTALTVDLLYRWRMRHALG
;
A
#
# COMPACT_ATOMS: atom_id res chain seq x y z
N MET A 1 38.14 -8.91 0.05
CA MET A 1 37.34 -7.66 0.17
C MET A 1 36.65 -7.21 -1.13
N THR A 2 37.12 -7.61 -2.32
CA THR A 2 36.57 -7.22 -3.63
C THR A 2 35.31 -7.98 -4.07
N ALA A 3 35.13 -9.24 -3.66
CA ALA A 3 33.95 -10.04 -4.00
C ALA A 3 32.64 -9.52 -3.36
N ALA A 4 32.72 -9.01 -2.13
CA ALA A 4 31.57 -8.47 -1.40
C ALA A 4 31.03 -7.17 -2.03
N LEU A 5 31.88 -6.35 -2.65
CA LEU A 5 31.49 -5.11 -3.32
C LEU A 5 30.77 -5.37 -4.66
N HIS A 6 31.24 -6.34 -5.44
CA HIS A 6 30.58 -6.74 -6.69
C HIS A 6 29.24 -7.42 -6.45
N ALA A 7 29.15 -8.28 -5.43
CA ALA A 7 27.89 -8.89 -5.02
C ALA A 7 26.87 -7.83 -4.57
N ARG A 8 27.30 -6.83 -3.77
CA ARG A 8 26.45 -5.70 -3.37
C ARG A 8 26.00 -4.86 -4.56
N ALA A 9 26.86 -4.61 -5.55
CA ALA A 9 26.50 -3.87 -6.76
C ALA A 9 25.50 -4.64 -7.65
N ALA A 10 25.66 -5.96 -7.78
CA ALA A 10 24.73 -6.83 -8.50
C ALA A 10 23.36 -6.90 -7.81
N LEU A 11 23.33 -7.03 -6.47
CA LEU A 11 22.09 -6.94 -5.69
C LEU A 11 21.43 -5.55 -5.79
N ARG A 12 22.23 -4.48 -5.80
CA ARG A 12 21.71 -3.10 -5.93
C ARG A 12 21.06 -2.88 -7.30
N ARG A 13 21.66 -3.42 -8.37
CA ARG A 13 21.06 -3.42 -9.71
C ARG A 13 19.72 -4.16 -9.75
N ALA A 14 19.64 -5.34 -9.14
CA ALA A 14 18.39 -6.08 -9.06
C ALA A 14 17.32 -5.26 -8.33
N ARG A 15 17.63 -4.68 -7.16
CA ARG A 15 16.69 -3.85 -6.39
C ARG A 15 16.20 -2.62 -7.17
N SER A 16 17.10 -1.88 -7.82
CA SER A 16 16.71 -0.72 -8.62
C SER A 16 15.81 -1.09 -9.81
N LEU A 17 16.05 -2.25 -10.42
CA LEU A 17 15.17 -2.79 -11.48
C LEU A 17 13.77 -3.11 -10.93
N GLN A 18 13.67 -3.70 -9.74
CA GLN A 18 12.35 -3.98 -9.12
C GLN A 18 11.59 -2.68 -8.81
N ILE A 19 12.29 -1.64 -8.32
CA ILE A 19 11.70 -0.32 -8.05
C ILE A 19 11.24 0.34 -9.35
N LEU A 20 12.07 0.30 -10.40
CA LEU A 20 11.72 0.83 -11.71
C LEU A 20 10.49 0.12 -12.29
N LEU A 21 10.41 -1.20 -12.11
CA LEU A 21 9.25 -1.99 -12.51
C LEU A 21 7.97 -1.56 -11.76
N LEU A 22 8.05 -1.37 -10.44
CA LEU A 22 6.92 -0.86 -9.65
C LEU A 22 6.51 0.55 -10.08
N ALA A 23 7.48 1.43 -10.35
CA ALA A 23 7.22 2.76 -10.88
C ALA A 23 6.57 2.74 -12.27
N ALA A 24 6.97 1.79 -13.13
CA ALA A 24 6.35 1.60 -14.44
C ALA A 24 4.88 1.19 -14.34
N PHE A 25 4.54 0.28 -13.42
CA PHE A 25 3.13 -0.08 -13.16
C PHE A 25 2.32 1.10 -12.61
N TRP A 26 2.90 1.89 -11.71
CA TRP A 26 2.26 3.11 -11.22
C TRP A 26 2.00 4.11 -12.35
N LEU A 27 2.99 4.33 -13.23
CA LEU A 27 2.90 5.27 -14.34
C LEU A 27 1.89 4.80 -15.41
N ALA A 28 1.87 3.50 -15.71
CA ALA A 28 0.85 2.90 -16.55
C ALA A 28 -0.57 3.11 -15.97
N GLY A 29 -0.74 2.86 -14.66
CA GLY A 29 -2.00 3.13 -13.96
C GLY A 29 -2.41 4.59 -14.01
N ASP A 30 -1.46 5.52 -13.84
CA ASP A 30 -1.71 6.97 -13.92
C ASP A 30 -2.14 7.41 -15.33
N VAL A 31 -1.49 6.90 -16.38
CA VAL A 31 -1.89 7.15 -17.78
C VAL A 31 -3.30 6.62 -18.05
N ILE A 32 -3.64 5.45 -17.52
CA ILE A 32 -4.99 4.86 -17.64
C ILE A 32 -6.01 5.73 -16.89
N VAL A 33 -5.75 6.09 -15.63
CA VAL A 33 -6.65 6.93 -14.84
C VAL A 33 -6.91 8.27 -15.52
N ARG A 34 -5.85 8.91 -16.05
CA ARG A 34 -5.96 10.20 -16.75
C ARG A 34 -6.71 10.10 -18.07
N SER A 35 -6.49 9.03 -18.83
CA SER A 35 -7.16 8.85 -20.12
C SER A 35 -8.64 8.46 -19.98
N LEU A 36 -8.99 7.69 -18.94
CA LEU A 36 -10.37 7.30 -18.64
C LEU A 36 -11.08 8.21 -17.62
N ALA A 37 -10.43 9.28 -17.16
CA ALA A 37 -10.92 10.21 -16.14
C ALA A 37 -11.48 9.52 -14.88
N LEU A 38 -10.78 8.48 -14.39
CA LEU A 38 -11.27 7.68 -13.27
C LEU A 38 -11.08 8.41 -11.93
N PRO A 39 -12.05 8.34 -10.99
CA PRO A 39 -11.96 8.95 -9.66
C PRO A 39 -11.15 8.10 -8.68
N VAL A 40 -9.99 7.58 -9.11
CA VAL A 40 -9.11 6.75 -8.28
C VAL A 40 -7.64 7.14 -8.49
N PRO A 41 -6.76 6.98 -7.49
CA PRO A 41 -5.34 7.19 -7.68
C PRO A 41 -4.75 6.20 -8.70
N GLY A 42 -3.85 6.67 -9.57
CA GLY A 42 -3.15 5.82 -10.56
C GLY A 42 -2.46 4.60 -9.96
N GLY A 43 -1.97 4.71 -8.72
CA GLY A 43 -1.37 3.60 -7.98
C GLY A 43 -2.33 2.44 -7.72
N VAL A 44 -3.62 2.69 -7.50
CA VAL A 44 -4.62 1.62 -7.31
C VAL A 44 -4.76 0.80 -8.58
N VAL A 45 -4.86 1.47 -9.73
CA VAL A 45 -4.94 0.80 -11.04
C VAL A 45 -3.65 0.05 -11.35
N GLY A 46 -2.49 0.65 -11.07
CA GLY A 46 -1.19 -0.02 -11.20
C GLY A 46 -1.08 -1.29 -10.35
N MET A 47 -1.61 -1.28 -9.12
CA MET A 47 -1.67 -2.46 -8.26
C MET A 47 -2.59 -3.55 -8.82
N VAL A 48 -3.75 -3.19 -9.35
CA VAL A 48 -4.67 -4.16 -9.98
C VAL A 48 -4.01 -4.82 -11.19
N ILE A 49 -3.31 -4.04 -12.03
CA ILE A 49 -2.55 -4.56 -13.18
C ILE A 49 -1.46 -5.53 -12.69
N LEU A 50 -0.63 -5.10 -11.74
CA LEU A 50 0.43 -5.92 -11.17
C LEU A 50 -0.13 -7.23 -10.57
N LEU A 51 -1.22 -7.15 -9.82
CA LEU A 51 -1.91 -8.31 -9.25
C LEU A 51 -2.43 -9.24 -10.36
N GLY A 52 -2.99 -8.70 -11.43
CA GLY A 52 -3.41 -9.48 -12.60
C GLY A 52 -2.22 -10.25 -13.20
N LEU A 53 -1.09 -9.59 -13.46
CA LEU A 53 0.09 -10.26 -14.01
C LEU A 53 0.66 -11.34 -13.08
N LEU A 54 0.62 -11.11 -11.76
CA LEU A 54 1.00 -12.10 -10.76
C LEU A 54 0.04 -13.30 -10.74
N ALA A 55 -1.27 -13.05 -10.82
CA ALA A 55 -2.29 -14.09 -10.83
C ALA A 55 -2.24 -14.94 -12.12
N LEU A 56 -1.90 -14.33 -13.26
CA LEU A 56 -1.69 -15.02 -14.53
C LEU A 56 -0.35 -15.78 -14.59
N GLY A 57 0.54 -15.61 -13.59
CA GLY A 57 1.87 -16.23 -13.56
C GLY A 57 2.88 -15.65 -14.55
N TRP A 58 2.56 -14.50 -15.17
CA TRP A 58 3.46 -13.82 -16.12
C TRP A 58 4.61 -13.09 -15.41
N LEU A 59 4.44 -12.82 -14.12
CA LEU A 59 5.44 -12.18 -13.27
C LEU A 59 5.65 -13.02 -12.00
N ASP A 60 6.91 -13.24 -11.61
CA ASP A 60 7.24 -13.88 -10.33
C ASP A 60 7.25 -12.85 -9.19
N LEU A 61 6.66 -13.19 -8.05
CA LEU A 61 6.67 -12.40 -6.82
C LEU A 61 8.08 -12.02 -6.37
N ARG A 62 9.09 -12.86 -6.64
CA ARG A 62 10.50 -12.56 -6.29
C ARG A 62 11.04 -11.35 -7.04
N SER A 63 10.48 -11.03 -8.21
CA SER A 63 10.88 -9.92 -9.08
C SER A 63 10.48 -8.54 -8.55
N VAL A 64 9.51 -8.46 -7.65
CA VAL A 64 9.03 -7.18 -7.08
C VAL A 64 9.26 -7.06 -5.57
N ARG A 65 9.49 -8.19 -4.88
CA ARG A 65 9.56 -8.28 -3.42
C ARG A 65 10.63 -7.38 -2.80
N LEU A 66 11.89 -7.48 -3.25
CA LEU A 66 13.00 -6.71 -2.66
C LEU A 66 12.85 -5.21 -2.91
N GLY A 67 12.34 -4.81 -4.08
CA GLY A 67 12.03 -3.42 -4.39
C GLY A 67 10.91 -2.86 -3.53
N ALA A 68 9.81 -3.61 -3.41
CA ALA A 68 8.67 -3.22 -2.58
C ALA A 68 9.04 -3.10 -1.09
N TYR A 69 9.76 -4.07 -0.53
CA TYR A 69 10.21 -4.01 0.87
C TYR A 69 11.14 -2.83 1.13
N TRP A 70 12.00 -2.48 0.18
CA TRP A 70 12.86 -1.32 0.33
C TRP A 70 12.07 -0.01 0.29
N LEU A 71 11.13 0.14 -0.66
CA LEU A 71 10.24 1.31 -0.69
C LEU A 71 9.43 1.43 0.60
N LEU A 72 8.94 0.30 1.13
CA LEU A 72 8.24 0.26 2.41
C LEU A 72 9.13 0.67 3.59
N ALA A 73 10.40 0.25 3.61
CA ALA A 73 11.35 0.67 4.65
C ALA A 73 11.64 2.19 4.60
N GLU A 74 11.73 2.75 3.39
CA GLU A 74 11.90 4.19 3.19
C GLU A 74 10.58 4.99 3.31
N MET A 75 9.40 4.34 3.46
CA MET A 75 8.16 5.07 3.73
C MET A 75 8.31 5.95 4.98
N LEU A 76 9.04 5.49 6.00
CA LEU A 76 9.39 6.30 7.17
C LEU A 76 10.13 7.59 6.79
N LEU A 77 11.09 7.52 5.86
CA LEU A 77 11.81 8.69 5.34
C LEU A 77 10.85 9.67 4.65
N PHE A 78 9.83 9.20 3.94
CA PHE A 78 8.81 10.05 3.32
C PHE A 78 7.77 10.58 4.33
N PHE A 79 7.49 9.84 5.41
CA PHE A 79 6.58 10.27 6.46
C PHE A 79 7.17 11.36 7.35
N VAL A 80 8.48 11.33 7.63
CA VAL A 80 9.12 12.34 8.51
C VAL A 80 8.90 13.78 8.01
N PRO A 81 9.19 14.14 6.74
CA PRO A 81 8.91 15.48 6.21
C PRO A 81 7.42 15.83 6.24
N ALA A 82 6.55 14.88 5.91
CA ALA A 82 5.11 15.10 5.91
C ALA A 82 4.58 15.41 7.33
N VAL A 83 5.05 14.69 8.34
CA VAL A 83 4.68 14.92 9.75
C VAL A 83 5.19 16.27 10.24
N ILE A 84 6.44 16.63 9.93
CA ILE A 84 7.00 17.93 10.33
C ILE A 84 6.19 19.09 9.71
N ALA A 85 5.84 18.99 8.43
CA ALA A 85 5.01 19.99 7.76
C ALA A 85 3.63 20.13 8.43
N VAL A 86 3.01 19.03 8.85
CA VAL A 86 1.71 19.05 9.55
C VAL A 86 1.80 19.69 10.94
N ILE A 87 2.87 19.41 11.69
CA ILE A 87 3.06 19.98 13.04
C ILE A 87 3.32 21.48 12.99
N ASP A 88 4.02 21.97 11.96
CA ASP A 88 4.30 23.40 11.79
C ASP A 88 3.03 24.22 11.52
N HIS A 89 2.01 23.59 10.93
CA HIS A 89 0.66 24.14 10.82
C HIS A 89 -0.12 23.99 12.13
N GLN A 90 0.07 24.95 13.06
CA GLN A 90 -0.56 24.99 14.39
C GLN A 90 -2.10 24.90 14.38
N GLU A 91 -2.76 25.18 13.24
CA GLU A 91 -4.20 24.99 13.05
C GLU A 91 -4.64 23.52 13.17
N PHE A 92 -3.78 22.56 12.82
CA PHE A 92 -4.05 21.13 13.03
C PHE A 92 -3.78 20.65 14.46
N LEU A 93 -3.14 21.47 15.30
CA LEU A 93 -2.91 21.18 16.73
C LEU A 93 -3.93 21.91 17.64
N SER A 94 -4.76 22.78 17.06
CA SER A 94 -5.95 23.40 17.66
C SER A 94 -7.04 22.34 17.96
N PRO A 95 -8.13 22.66 18.70
CA PRO A 95 -9.31 21.81 18.84
C PRO A 95 -9.84 21.15 17.55
N LEU A 96 -9.55 21.69 16.36
CA LEU A 96 -9.85 21.04 15.09
C LEU A 96 -9.10 19.70 14.94
N GLY A 97 -7.82 19.64 15.30
CA GLY A 97 -7.00 18.43 15.29
C GLY A 97 -7.54 17.34 16.20
N LEU A 98 -7.96 17.72 17.41
CA LEU A 98 -8.60 16.80 18.36
C LEU A 98 -9.91 16.24 17.81
N LYS A 99 -10.73 17.07 17.15
CA LYS A 99 -11.96 16.61 16.48
C LYS A 99 -11.65 15.62 15.35
N ILE A 100 -10.67 15.93 14.50
CA ILE A 100 -10.25 15.05 13.40
C ILE A 100 -9.73 13.73 13.96
N GLY A 101 -8.84 13.76 14.96
CA GLY A 101 -8.30 12.56 15.60
C GLY A 101 -9.38 11.69 16.22
N PHE A 102 -10.35 12.29 16.90
CA PHE A 102 -11.49 11.57 17.47
C PHE A 102 -12.33 10.89 16.38
N VAL A 103 -12.66 11.61 15.29
CA VAL A 103 -13.44 11.06 14.17
C VAL A 103 -12.69 9.92 13.48
N ILE A 104 -11.38 10.06 13.26
CA ILE A 104 -10.55 8.99 12.67
C ILE A 104 -10.56 7.76 13.59
N LEU A 105 -10.31 7.93 14.89
CA LEU A 105 -10.27 6.81 15.83
C LEU A 105 -11.63 6.11 15.92
N ALA A 106 -12.70 6.87 16.15
CA ALA A 106 -14.05 6.33 16.25
C ALA A 106 -14.48 5.65 14.94
N GLY A 107 -14.23 6.29 13.79
CA GLY A 107 -14.53 5.72 12.47
C GLY A 107 -13.75 4.44 12.20
N THR A 108 -12.46 4.40 12.55
CA THR A 108 -11.62 3.20 12.39
C THR A 108 -12.11 2.06 13.28
N MET A 109 -12.43 2.34 14.55
CA MET A 109 -12.99 1.34 15.46
C MET A 109 -14.35 0.81 14.95
N MET A 110 -15.19 1.70 14.44
CA MET A 110 -16.50 1.33 13.90
C MET A 110 -16.38 0.45 12.65
N VAL A 111 -15.49 0.78 11.72
CA VAL A 111 -15.23 -0.04 10.52
C VAL A 111 -14.67 -1.42 10.91
N MET A 112 -13.69 -1.46 11.82
CA MET A 112 -13.13 -2.73 12.30
C MET A 112 -14.19 -3.60 12.99
N MET A 113 -15.00 -3.01 13.87
CA MET A 113 -16.06 -3.71 14.60
C MET A 113 -17.15 -4.23 13.66
N THR A 114 -17.58 -3.42 12.70
CA THR A 114 -18.57 -3.82 11.70
C THR A 114 -18.05 -4.96 10.83
N THR A 115 -16.79 -4.88 10.39
CA THR A 115 -16.15 -5.95 9.61
C THR A 115 -16.05 -7.23 10.43
N ALA A 116 -15.61 -7.14 11.69
CA ALA A 116 -15.47 -8.29 12.59
C ALA A 116 -16.82 -8.97 12.86
N LEU A 117 -17.87 -8.21 13.18
CA LEU A 117 -19.21 -8.73 13.45
C LEU A 117 -19.83 -9.34 12.19
N THR A 118 -19.65 -8.72 11.02
CA THR A 118 -20.17 -9.25 9.75
C THR A 118 -19.53 -10.59 9.42
N VAL A 119 -18.21 -10.70 9.57
CA VAL A 119 -17.48 -11.95 9.35
C VAL A 119 -17.89 -13.01 10.37
N ASP A 120 -17.97 -12.68 11.66
CA ASP A 120 -18.39 -13.63 12.71
C ASP A 120 -19.82 -14.13 12.47
N LEU A 121 -20.74 -13.24 12.10
CA LEU A 121 -22.11 -13.61 11.76
C LEU A 121 -22.14 -14.55 10.55
N LEU A 122 -21.42 -14.23 9.47
CA LEU A 122 -21.36 -15.07 8.27
C LEU A 122 -20.79 -16.46 8.58
N TYR A 123 -19.74 -16.54 9.39
CA TYR A 123 -19.18 -17.82 9.83
C TYR A 123 -20.19 -18.64 10.64
N ARG A 124 -20.86 -18.02 11.61
CA ARG A 124 -21.92 -18.69 12.40
C ARG A 124 -23.11 -19.13 11.56
N TRP A 125 -23.47 -18.35 10.54
CA TRP A 125 -24.51 -18.73 9.58
C TRP A 125 -24.10 -19.93 8.74
N ARG A 126 -22.87 -19.94 8.20
CA ARG A 126 -22.35 -21.06 7.41
C ARG A 126 -22.26 -22.36 8.22
N MET A 127 -21.80 -22.29 9.48
CA MET A 127 -21.73 -23.48 10.35
C MET A 127 -23.10 -24.06 10.69
N ARG A 128 -24.13 -23.21 10.80
CA ARG A 128 -25.52 -23.68 11.03
C ARG A 128 -26.12 -24.39 9.81
N HIS A 129 -25.69 -24.05 8.59
CA HIS A 129 -26.20 -24.66 7.36
C HIS A 129 -25.34 -25.84 6.84
N ALA A 130 -24.15 -26.08 7.42
CA ALA A 130 -23.30 -27.21 7.04
C ALA A 130 -23.61 -28.51 7.83
N LEU A 131 -24.57 -28.47 8.77
CA LEU A 131 -24.98 -29.59 9.62
C LEU A 131 -26.44 -30.04 9.37
N GLY A 132 -27.06 -29.61 8.27
CA GLY A 132 -28.36 -30.10 7.79
C GLY A 132 -28.24 -30.57 6.35
#